data_AF-A0A5N6DCQ0-F1
#
_entry.id   AF-A0A5N6DCQ0-F1
#
_cell.length_a   1.000
_cell.length_b   1.000
_cell.length_c   1.000
_cell.angle_alpha   90.00
_cell.angle_beta   90.00
_cell.angle_gamma   90.00
#
_symmetry.space_group_name_H-M   'P 1'
#
loop_
_entity.id
_entity.type
_entity.pdbx_description
1 polymer ?
#
loop_
_entity_poly.entity_id
_entity_poly.type
_entity_poly.pdbx_seq_one_letter_code
_entity_poly.pdbx_strand_id
1 'polypeptide(L)'
;MTDSLNPPLSYEASATTTHPHVASTLPQEVIACLKNSRFLHLATCDGLTPHVSLMSYTYLPSTPYDQYPTIIMTTNPSSRKTNHLLTNPRVSLLVHDWVSHRPPTRAPNPGGQRDGSPPPAATRSSLANLLLNLNTSALSSISTTIAGSARVLEPGSEEEAWCKEQHLENNTFEEEMGLFGQQQQQQPGQRRPSISIDDDVRVVTVRVREGRIADWKGGVRDWQVVLEGEDQPAPLIHHTTKMRLAHLHIPDITSFTRVSNLQQTLTTRLLAHKKLIPKDTAPGTNPIQPPDPTIITFTPNPVYTTGRRDLPPSNTSPTAHLSLPPPLEPIRSLLTSANGAEYHPTLRGGQTTYHGPGQMVAYTILDLRRLGLTPRCHIRVLENSVVDVLRGYGIRGLITEDPGVWVPPVSGEGVPKKVTAVGVHLRRNISSYGIGFNVTEEPMWWFKQIVACGLEGREATSLEGQGVSGVEIGEVAERFVGAFVERVNQDFACGEGAKGEKIDGVYRITEENVLGVD
;
A
#
# COMPACT_ATOMS: atom_id res chain seq x y z
N MET A 1 -3.70 34.89 -17.65
CA MET A 1 -3.74 34.81 -16.18
C MET A 1 -5.02 34.07 -15.83
N THR A 2 -4.91 32.79 -15.53
CA THR A 2 -6.00 31.97 -15.02
C THR A 2 -5.42 31.20 -13.83
N ASP A 3 -6.00 31.47 -12.66
CA ASP A 3 -5.51 31.05 -11.36
C ASP A 3 -5.32 29.53 -11.25
N SER A 4 -4.10 29.16 -10.87
CA SER A 4 -3.65 27.79 -10.61
C SER A 4 -3.74 27.50 -9.10
N LEU A 5 -4.94 27.64 -8.54
CA LEU A 5 -5.13 27.61 -7.08
C LEU A 5 -5.56 26.27 -6.47
N ASN A 6 -5.77 25.21 -7.26
CA ASN A 6 -5.94 23.86 -6.70
C ASN A 6 -5.30 22.81 -7.62
N PRO A 7 -4.22 22.11 -7.20
CA PRO A 7 -3.75 20.94 -7.93
C PRO A 7 -4.86 19.88 -7.95
N PRO A 8 -4.99 19.09 -9.04
CA PRO A 8 -5.98 18.02 -9.10
C PRO A 8 -5.73 17.03 -7.95
N LEU A 9 -6.82 16.50 -7.37
CA LEU A 9 -6.77 15.41 -6.39
C LEU A 9 -5.99 14.24 -7.01
N SER A 10 -4.71 14.11 -6.65
CA SER A 10 -3.87 13.05 -7.15
C SER A 10 -4.21 11.76 -6.39
N TYR A 11 -4.54 10.70 -7.11
CA TYR A 11 -4.67 9.33 -6.60
C TYR A 11 -3.33 8.75 -6.07
N GLU A 12 -2.35 9.60 -5.75
CA GLU A 12 -1.01 9.19 -5.34
C GLU A 12 -1.09 8.19 -4.18
N ALA A 13 -0.50 7.02 -4.38
CA ALA A 13 -0.50 5.94 -3.42
C ALA A 13 0.03 6.43 -2.06
N SER A 14 -0.77 6.21 -1.01
CA SER A 14 -0.41 6.51 0.38
C SER A 14 0.97 5.91 0.71
N ALA A 15 1.89 6.77 1.10
CA ALA A 15 3.29 6.43 1.37
C ALA A 15 3.51 5.79 2.76
N THR A 16 2.50 5.15 3.35
CA THR A 16 2.39 5.14 4.82
C THR A 16 2.17 3.78 5.47
N THR A 17 1.62 2.76 4.80
CA THR A 17 1.30 1.47 5.46
C THR A 17 2.55 0.73 5.97
N THR A 18 3.74 1.12 5.52
CA THR A 18 5.02 0.47 5.88
C THR A 18 5.84 1.21 6.92
N HIS A 19 5.52 2.47 7.21
CA HIS A 19 6.23 3.28 8.21
C HIS A 19 5.21 4.14 8.96
N PRO A 20 4.36 3.53 9.81
CA PRO A 20 3.49 4.29 10.68
C PRO A 20 4.34 5.13 11.64
N HIS A 21 3.89 6.35 11.94
CA HIS A 21 4.44 7.12 13.04
C HIS A 21 4.11 6.41 14.36
N VAL A 22 5.10 5.78 14.97
CA VAL A 22 4.94 5.06 16.25
C VAL A 22 5.13 6.01 17.42
N ALA A 23 4.16 6.05 18.32
CA ALA A 23 4.23 6.84 19.56
C ALA A 23 3.49 6.13 20.70
N SER A 24 3.70 6.56 21.94
CA SER A 24 2.94 6.08 23.09
C SER A 24 1.56 6.73 23.23
N THR A 25 1.26 7.75 22.42
CA THR A 25 -0.01 8.48 22.41
C THR A 25 -0.49 8.74 20.99
N LEU A 26 -1.80 8.93 20.80
CA LEU A 26 -2.36 9.31 19.51
C LEU A 26 -1.79 10.65 19.00
N PRO A 27 -1.64 10.84 17.67
CA PRO A 27 -1.29 12.13 17.09
C PRO A 27 -2.26 13.23 17.53
N GLN A 28 -1.76 14.44 17.76
CA GLN A 28 -2.56 15.55 18.25
C GLN A 28 -3.73 15.89 17.32
N GLU A 29 -3.55 15.71 16.01
CA GLU A 29 -4.60 15.92 15.01
C GLU A 29 -5.73 14.90 15.14
N VAL A 30 -5.40 13.65 15.46
CA VAL A 30 -6.37 12.57 15.70
C VAL A 30 -7.13 12.83 17.00
N ILE A 31 -6.42 13.23 18.05
CA ILE A 31 -7.03 13.61 19.33
C ILE A 31 -7.98 14.79 19.14
N ALA A 32 -7.56 15.83 18.40
CA ALA A 32 -8.41 16.97 18.10
C ALA A 32 -9.65 16.56 17.30
N CYS A 33 -9.48 15.71 16.28
CA CYS A 33 -10.59 15.17 15.48
C CYS A 33 -11.59 14.39 16.36
N LEU A 34 -11.11 13.50 17.23
CA LEU A 34 -11.92 12.71 18.15
C LEU A 34 -12.59 13.54 19.25
N LYS A 35 -12.00 14.66 19.66
CA LYS A 35 -12.63 15.56 20.64
C LYS A 35 -13.68 16.46 19.99
N ASN A 36 -13.45 16.90 18.76
CA ASN A 36 -14.31 17.85 18.07
C ASN A 36 -15.49 17.18 17.37
N SER A 37 -15.32 15.95 16.86
CA SER A 37 -16.35 15.26 16.09
C SER A 37 -17.40 14.61 16.99
N ARG A 38 -18.67 14.85 16.70
CA ARG A 38 -19.81 14.27 17.45
C ARG A 38 -20.03 12.78 17.16
N PHE A 39 -19.77 12.35 15.93
CA PHE A 39 -20.09 11.01 15.45
C PHE A 39 -18.91 10.42 14.70
N LEU A 40 -18.86 9.09 14.67
CA LEU A 40 -17.93 8.35 13.82
C LEU A 40 -18.68 7.30 13.00
N HIS A 41 -18.10 6.88 11.89
CA HIS A 41 -18.60 5.77 11.11
C HIS A 41 -17.87 4.49 11.53
N LEU A 42 -18.62 3.52 12.05
CA LEU A 42 -18.15 2.19 12.38
C LEU A 42 -18.39 1.26 11.17
N ALA A 43 -17.32 0.74 10.60
CA ALA A 43 -17.35 -0.32 9.60
C ALA A 43 -17.06 -1.69 10.26
N THR A 44 -17.94 -2.65 9.97
CA THR A 44 -17.88 -4.04 10.46
C THR A 44 -18.09 -4.98 9.27
N CYS A 45 -17.61 -6.22 9.36
CA CYS A 45 -17.89 -7.25 8.35
C CYS A 45 -18.08 -8.63 8.97
N ASP A 46 -18.91 -9.43 8.31
CA ASP A 46 -19.03 -10.87 8.55
C ASP A 46 -18.83 -11.60 7.21
N GLY A 47 -17.71 -12.30 7.07
CA GLY A 47 -17.25 -12.85 5.79
C GLY A 47 -17.15 -11.75 4.70
N LEU A 48 -17.92 -11.91 3.63
CA LEU A 48 -17.98 -10.97 2.49
C LEU A 48 -19.11 -9.92 2.62
N THR A 49 -19.71 -9.76 3.81
CA THR A 49 -20.84 -8.86 4.03
C THR A 49 -20.41 -7.62 4.83
N PRO A 50 -20.00 -6.51 4.19
CA PRO A 50 -19.66 -5.27 4.88
C PRO A 50 -20.90 -4.53 5.38
N HIS A 51 -20.76 -3.80 6.49
CA HIS A 51 -21.80 -2.94 7.06
C HIS A 51 -21.18 -1.71 7.75
N VAL A 52 -21.73 -0.54 7.47
CA VAL A 52 -21.28 0.74 8.05
C VAL A 52 -22.42 1.38 8.84
N SER A 53 -22.12 1.92 10.02
CA SER A 53 -23.08 2.59 10.90
C SER A 53 -22.52 3.87 11.48
N LEU A 54 -23.35 4.92 11.57
CA LEU A 54 -23.01 6.13 12.32
C LEU A 54 -23.21 5.86 13.82
N MET A 55 -22.20 6.18 14.64
CA MET A 55 -22.20 5.89 16.08
C MET A 55 -21.94 7.17 16.88
N SER A 56 -22.65 7.34 17.99
CA SER A 56 -22.15 8.18 19.09
C SER A 56 -20.97 7.45 19.74
N TYR A 57 -20.00 8.22 20.22
CA TYR A 57 -18.83 7.65 20.84
C TYR A 57 -18.29 8.54 21.94
N THR A 58 -17.50 7.93 22.82
CA THR A 58 -16.68 8.60 23.81
C THR A 58 -15.25 8.15 23.61
N TYR A 59 -14.34 9.10 23.39
CA TYR A 59 -12.91 8.83 23.33
C TYR A 59 -12.28 9.09 24.70
N LEU A 60 -11.54 8.11 25.20
CA LEU A 60 -10.73 8.21 26.41
C LEU A 60 -9.27 7.86 26.09
N PRO A 61 -8.28 8.64 26.56
CA PRO A 61 -6.86 8.36 26.31
C PRO A 61 -6.37 7.08 27.01
N SER A 62 -7.02 6.68 28.10
CA SER A 62 -6.83 5.40 28.80
C SER A 62 -8.07 5.11 29.66
N THR A 63 -8.25 3.87 30.09
CA THR A 63 -9.30 3.47 31.04
C THR A 63 -8.66 2.67 32.20
N PRO A 64 -9.38 2.47 33.32
CA PRO A 64 -8.92 1.59 34.40
C PRO A 64 -8.66 0.13 33.95
N TYR A 65 -9.24 -0.27 32.82
CA TYR A 65 -9.23 -1.64 32.30
C TYR A 65 -8.27 -1.81 31.11
N ASP A 66 -7.93 -0.72 30.42
CA ASP A 66 -7.05 -0.74 29.24
C ASP A 66 -6.17 0.52 29.20
N GLN A 67 -4.86 0.30 29.09
CA GLN A 67 -3.87 1.38 28.98
C GLN A 67 -3.87 2.01 27.58
N TYR A 68 -4.42 1.32 26.58
CA TYR A 68 -4.56 1.86 25.24
C TYR A 68 -5.67 2.92 25.14
N PRO A 69 -5.54 3.86 24.18
CA PRO A 69 -6.63 4.77 23.85
C PRO A 69 -7.87 3.98 23.43
N THR A 70 -9.00 4.30 24.05
CA THR A 70 -10.23 3.49 23.95
C THR A 70 -11.39 4.35 23.48
N ILE A 71 -12.17 3.79 22.55
CA ILE A 71 -13.41 4.38 22.07
C ILE A 71 -14.57 3.54 22.61
N ILE A 72 -15.45 4.18 23.37
CA ILE A 72 -16.66 3.56 23.93
C ILE A 72 -17.85 3.94 23.05
N MET A 73 -18.68 2.95 22.71
CA MET A 73 -19.93 3.12 22.00
C MET A 73 -20.99 2.16 22.53
N THR A 74 -22.26 2.45 22.25
CA THR A 74 -23.38 1.61 22.65
C THR A 74 -24.14 1.09 21.43
N THR A 75 -24.66 -0.13 21.51
CA THR A 75 -25.35 -0.78 20.39
C THR A 75 -26.46 -1.71 20.85
N ASN A 76 -27.52 -1.84 20.04
CA ASN A 76 -28.60 -2.77 20.31
C ASN A 76 -28.11 -4.24 20.08
N PRO A 77 -28.37 -5.18 21.00
CA PRO A 77 -27.99 -6.59 20.90
C PRO A 77 -28.43 -7.26 19.59
N SER A 78 -29.63 -6.93 19.09
CA SER A 78 -30.23 -7.51 17.89
C SER A 78 -29.69 -6.93 16.58
N SER A 79 -28.85 -5.90 16.63
CA SER A 79 -28.40 -5.20 15.43
C SER A 79 -27.33 -5.98 14.66
N ARG A 80 -27.31 -5.78 13.34
CA ARG A 80 -26.29 -6.40 12.44
C ARG A 80 -24.86 -6.12 12.89
N LYS A 81 -24.58 -4.90 13.35
CA LYS A 81 -23.26 -4.51 13.88
C LYS A 81 -22.88 -5.36 15.09
N THR A 82 -23.80 -5.63 16.03
CA THR A 82 -23.49 -6.47 17.20
C THR A 82 -23.14 -7.90 16.78
N ASN A 83 -23.91 -8.49 15.87
CA ASN A 83 -23.59 -9.82 15.34
C ASN A 83 -22.23 -9.85 14.64
N HIS A 84 -21.93 -8.85 13.79
CA HIS A 84 -20.63 -8.76 13.12
C HIS A 84 -19.49 -8.60 14.13
N LEU A 85 -19.67 -7.80 15.19
CA LEU A 85 -18.66 -7.58 16.23
C LEU A 85 -18.36 -8.85 17.04
N LEU A 86 -19.36 -9.71 17.24
CA LEU A 86 -19.19 -10.99 17.93
C LEU A 86 -18.43 -12.01 17.06
N THR A 87 -18.65 -12.00 15.75
CA THR A 87 -17.95 -12.91 14.81
C THR A 87 -16.55 -12.40 14.44
N ASN A 88 -16.40 -11.09 14.23
CA ASN A 88 -15.16 -10.45 13.82
C ASN A 88 -14.89 -9.19 14.66
N PRO A 89 -13.96 -9.25 15.63
CA PRO A 89 -13.65 -8.11 16.47
C PRO A 89 -12.81 -7.03 15.77
N ARG A 90 -12.31 -7.25 14.53
CA ARG A 90 -11.57 -6.22 13.79
C ARG A 90 -12.53 -5.23 13.14
N VAL A 91 -12.37 -3.95 13.47
CA VAL A 91 -13.23 -2.86 12.98
C VAL A 91 -12.42 -1.72 12.38
N SER A 92 -13.07 -0.95 11.52
CA SER A 92 -12.53 0.31 11.00
C SER A 92 -13.44 1.47 11.40
N LEU A 93 -12.88 2.51 12.01
CA LEU A 93 -13.61 3.71 12.42
C LEU A 93 -13.16 4.89 11.56
N LEU A 94 -14.09 5.56 10.91
CA LEU A 94 -13.81 6.79 10.17
C LEU A 94 -14.36 7.99 10.93
N VAL A 95 -13.48 8.93 11.27
CA VAL A 95 -13.81 10.19 11.92
C VAL A 95 -13.36 11.34 11.03
N HIS A 96 -14.21 12.32 10.87
CA HIS A 96 -13.87 13.55 10.17
C HIS A 96 -14.38 14.76 10.96
N ASP A 97 -13.76 15.90 10.72
CA ASP A 97 -14.04 17.18 11.38
C ASP A 97 -15.19 17.99 10.70
N TRP A 98 -15.73 17.50 9.58
CA TRP A 98 -16.81 18.17 8.83
C TRP A 98 -18.19 18.11 9.54
N VAL A 99 -18.80 19.29 9.76
CA VAL A 99 -20.22 19.58 10.08
C VAL A 99 -20.77 19.13 11.46
N SER A 100 -19.99 18.47 12.31
CA SER A 100 -20.46 18.03 13.64
C SER A 100 -19.57 18.51 14.78
N HIS A 101 -19.61 19.80 15.12
CA HIS A 101 -18.92 20.33 16.30
C HIS A 101 -19.61 19.88 17.59
N ARG A 102 -18.87 19.22 18.47
CA ARG A 102 -19.28 19.00 19.87
C ARG A 102 -19.32 20.36 20.60
N PRO A 103 -20.46 20.79 21.18
CA PRO A 103 -20.47 21.96 22.06
C PRO A 103 -19.56 21.73 23.28
N PRO A 104 -18.96 22.76 23.87
CA PRO A 104 -18.06 22.59 25.02
C PRO A 104 -18.77 21.85 26.16
N THR A 105 -18.22 20.71 26.56
CA THR A 105 -18.73 19.89 27.67
C THR A 105 -18.50 20.62 29.00
N ARG A 106 -19.43 20.44 29.95
CA ARG A 106 -19.49 21.14 31.25
C ARG A 106 -18.48 20.61 32.29
N ALA A 107 -17.48 19.83 31.87
CA ALA A 107 -16.54 19.16 32.76
C ALA A 107 -15.41 20.12 33.22
N PRO A 108 -15.05 20.16 34.51
CA PRO A 108 -13.94 20.96 35.01
C PRO A 108 -12.60 20.29 34.64
N ASN A 109 -11.76 21.01 33.92
CA ASN A 109 -10.40 20.58 33.56
C ASN A 109 -9.47 20.76 34.79
N PRO A 110 -8.85 19.71 35.37
CA PRO A 110 -7.94 19.84 36.51
C PRO A 110 -6.51 20.12 36.03
N GLY A 111 -6.32 21.29 35.41
CA GLY A 111 -5.04 21.69 34.83
C GLY A 111 -5.18 23.01 34.08
N GLY A 112 -5.11 24.12 34.82
CA GLY A 112 -5.34 25.45 34.28
C GLY A 112 -4.21 25.92 33.36
N GLN A 113 -4.51 26.04 32.06
CA GLN A 113 -4.04 27.12 31.19
C GLN A 113 -5.20 27.51 30.28
N ARG A 114 -5.68 28.75 30.46
CA ARG A 114 -6.78 29.34 29.69
C ARG A 114 -6.21 29.96 28.42
N ASP A 115 -6.43 29.34 27.27
CA ASP A 115 -6.44 30.06 26.00
C ASP A 115 -7.88 30.41 25.63
N GLY A 116 -8.17 31.72 25.69
CA GLY A 116 -9.32 32.38 25.05
C GLY A 116 -10.72 31.80 25.32
N SER A 117 -11.35 32.14 26.45
CA SER A 117 -12.79 31.87 26.65
C SER A 117 -13.66 32.73 25.72
N PRO A 118 -14.61 32.16 24.95
CA PRO A 118 -15.69 32.93 24.35
C PRO A 118 -16.73 33.34 25.41
N PRO A 119 -17.54 34.41 25.19
CA PRO A 119 -18.55 34.86 26.14
C PRO A 119 -19.70 33.84 26.29
N PRO A 120 -20.50 33.93 27.39
CA PRO A 120 -21.54 32.95 27.70
C PRO A 120 -22.61 32.85 26.61
N ALA A 121 -23.08 31.62 26.36
CA ALA A 121 -23.96 31.20 25.26
C ALA A 121 -25.36 31.85 25.19
N ALA A 122 -25.69 32.81 26.06
CA ALA A 122 -27.04 33.35 26.20
C ALA A 122 -27.41 34.46 25.18
N THR A 123 -26.52 34.82 24.24
CA THR A 123 -26.79 35.94 23.29
C THR A 123 -26.36 35.69 21.84
N ARG A 124 -26.23 34.44 21.38
CA ARG A 124 -25.94 34.17 19.95
C ARG A 124 -27.22 33.85 19.17
N SER A 125 -27.51 34.68 18.17
CA SER A 125 -28.60 34.44 17.20
C SER A 125 -28.35 33.17 16.39
N SER A 126 -29.40 32.54 15.87
CA SER A 126 -29.28 31.34 15.00
C SER A 126 -28.35 31.58 13.81
N LEU A 127 -28.36 32.81 13.28
CA LEU A 127 -27.44 33.27 12.24
C LEU A 127 -25.99 33.35 12.73
N ALA A 128 -25.74 33.80 13.96
CA ALA A 128 -24.38 33.82 14.51
C ALA A 128 -23.83 32.41 14.72
N ASN A 129 -24.66 31.45 15.14
CA ASN A 129 -24.27 30.04 15.20
C ASN A 129 -24.05 29.45 13.81
N LEU A 130 -24.88 29.80 12.83
CA LEU A 130 -24.70 29.38 11.44
C LEU A 130 -23.40 29.94 10.83
N LEU A 131 -23.11 31.23 11.04
CA LEU A 131 -21.91 31.88 10.54
C LEU A 131 -20.64 31.38 11.24
N LEU A 132 -20.72 31.05 12.54
CA LEU A 132 -19.62 30.38 13.23
C LEU A 132 -19.40 28.99 12.62
N ASN A 133 -20.46 28.18 12.47
CA ASN A 133 -20.38 26.86 11.85
C ASN A 133 -19.82 26.91 10.41
N LEU A 134 -20.21 27.92 9.61
CA LEU A 134 -19.70 28.15 8.26
C LEU A 134 -18.22 28.55 8.24
N ASN A 135 -17.79 29.43 9.15
CA ASN A 135 -16.37 29.81 9.25
C ASN A 135 -15.49 28.67 9.77
N THR A 136 -15.98 27.84 10.69
CA THR A 136 -15.21 26.69 11.18
C THR A 136 -15.18 25.54 10.19
N SER A 137 -16.24 25.36 9.36
CA SER A 137 -16.24 24.38 8.27
C SER A 137 -15.34 24.75 7.09
N ALA A 138 -14.92 26.01 6.97
CA ALA A 138 -13.87 26.43 6.04
C ALA A 138 -12.43 26.18 6.57
N LEU A 139 -12.27 25.78 7.83
CA LEU A 139 -10.96 25.58 8.49
C LEU A 139 -10.63 24.11 8.80
N SER A 140 -11.57 23.19 8.53
CA SER A 140 -11.41 21.77 8.85
C SER A 140 -10.68 21.06 7.70
N SER A 141 -9.60 20.35 8.02
CA SER A 141 -8.54 20.01 7.08
C SER A 141 -8.17 18.53 7.08
N ILE A 142 -8.78 17.70 7.95
CA ILE A 142 -8.27 16.35 8.23
C ILE A 142 -9.39 15.33 8.51
N SER A 143 -9.27 14.14 7.93
CA SER A 143 -10.03 12.92 8.27
C SER A 143 -9.09 11.85 8.81
N THR A 144 -9.58 10.96 9.67
CA THR A 144 -8.80 9.83 10.17
C THR A 144 -9.58 8.53 10.13
N THR A 145 -8.93 7.48 9.60
CA THR A 145 -9.42 6.10 9.58
C THR A 145 -8.63 5.31 10.61
N ILE A 146 -9.28 4.77 11.62
CA ILE A 146 -8.68 4.04 12.74
C ILE A 146 -8.96 2.54 12.54
N ALA A 147 -7.93 1.71 12.60
CA ALA A 147 -8.11 0.27 12.74
C ALA A 147 -8.12 -0.08 14.22
N GLY A 148 -9.18 -0.75 14.66
CA GLY A 148 -9.42 -1.05 16.06
C GLY A 148 -9.81 -2.51 16.30
N SER A 149 -9.61 -2.96 17.53
CA SER A 149 -10.13 -4.24 18.00
C SER A 149 -11.27 -3.97 18.99
N ALA A 150 -12.47 -4.40 18.62
CA ALA A 150 -13.69 -4.21 19.39
C ALA A 150 -13.97 -5.39 20.33
N ARG A 151 -14.48 -5.08 21.51
CA ARG A 151 -15.01 -6.04 22.49
C ARG A 151 -16.40 -5.61 22.90
N VAL A 152 -17.36 -6.54 22.81
CA VAL A 152 -18.70 -6.35 23.39
C VAL A 152 -18.62 -6.80 24.84
N LEU A 153 -18.81 -5.87 25.78
CA LEU A 153 -18.67 -6.16 27.21
C LEU A 153 -19.79 -7.08 27.71
N GLU A 154 -19.47 -7.89 28.72
CA GLU A 154 -20.43 -8.78 29.35
C GLU A 154 -21.48 -7.99 30.13
N PRO A 155 -22.79 -8.29 29.97
CA PRO A 155 -23.85 -7.63 30.70
C PRO A 155 -23.66 -7.77 32.22
N GLY A 156 -23.73 -6.65 32.94
CA GLY A 156 -23.64 -6.60 34.40
C GLY A 156 -22.21 -6.60 34.96
N SER A 157 -21.19 -6.50 34.11
CA SER A 157 -19.80 -6.35 34.55
C SER A 157 -19.51 -4.94 35.10
N GLU A 158 -18.57 -4.83 36.03
CA GLU A 158 -18.12 -3.53 36.57
C GLU A 158 -17.55 -2.63 35.45
N GLU A 159 -16.87 -3.22 34.46
CA GLU A 159 -16.36 -2.53 33.27
C GLU A 159 -17.52 -1.96 32.43
N GLU A 160 -18.59 -2.73 32.20
CA GLU A 160 -19.75 -2.27 31.46
C GLU A 160 -20.43 -1.09 32.16
N ALA A 161 -20.66 -1.19 33.47
CA ALA A 161 -21.29 -0.14 34.26
C ALA A 161 -20.50 1.18 34.21
N TRP A 162 -19.18 1.09 34.41
CA TRP A 162 -18.28 2.24 34.34
C TRP A 162 -18.25 2.86 32.94
N CYS A 163 -18.17 2.04 31.88
CA CYS A 163 -18.20 2.54 30.51
C CYS A 163 -19.55 3.18 30.14
N LYS A 164 -20.68 2.66 30.64
CA LYS A 164 -22.01 3.29 30.45
C LYS A 164 -22.05 4.68 31.08
N GLU A 165 -21.57 4.81 32.32
CA GLU A 165 -21.51 6.10 33.03
C GLU A 165 -20.63 7.11 32.27
N GLN A 166 -19.40 6.73 31.91
CA GLN A 166 -18.50 7.60 31.15
C GLN A 166 -19.04 7.96 29.76
N HIS A 167 -19.78 7.06 29.12
CA HIS A 167 -20.41 7.33 27.83
C HIS A 167 -21.60 8.30 27.97
N LEU A 168 -22.40 8.17 29.03
CA LEU A 168 -23.51 9.08 29.36
C LEU A 168 -23.02 10.49 29.69
N GLU A 169 -22.05 10.62 30.59
CA GLU A 169 -21.47 11.91 31.01
C GLU A 169 -20.91 12.69 29.82
N ASN A 170 -20.31 11.99 28.86
CA ASN A 170 -19.75 12.61 27.67
C ASN A 170 -20.78 12.84 26.54
N ASN A 171 -21.99 12.30 26.64
CA ASN A 171 -23.03 12.42 25.61
C ASN A 171 -24.37 12.96 26.16
N THR A 172 -24.32 13.92 27.09
CA THR A 172 -25.50 14.57 27.71
C THR A 172 -26.34 15.46 26.77
N PHE A 173 -26.09 15.45 25.45
CA PHE A 173 -26.67 16.41 24.49
C PHE A 173 -28.03 16.02 23.92
N GLU A 174 -28.51 14.80 24.15
CA GLU A 174 -29.88 14.42 23.71
C GLU A 174 -30.96 15.27 24.39
N GLU A 175 -30.67 15.92 25.51
CA GLU A 175 -31.61 16.85 26.18
C GLU A 175 -31.90 18.12 25.38
N GLU A 176 -31.00 18.62 24.53
CA GLU A 176 -31.19 19.90 23.80
C GLU A 176 -31.98 19.78 22.49
N MET A 177 -32.06 18.59 21.88
CA MET A 177 -32.84 18.36 20.65
C MET A 177 -34.36 18.35 20.88
N GLY A 178 -34.82 18.31 22.13
CA GLY A 178 -36.23 18.39 22.49
C GLY A 178 -36.86 19.79 22.28
N LEU A 179 -36.09 20.82 21.94
CA LEU A 179 -36.63 22.18 21.78
C LEU A 179 -37.35 22.47 20.44
N PHE A 180 -37.35 21.53 19.50
CA PHE A 180 -37.96 21.70 18.17
C PHE A 180 -39.20 20.82 17.89
N GLY A 181 -39.79 20.18 18.90
CA GLY A 181 -40.98 19.33 18.74
C GLY A 181 -42.02 19.54 19.83
N GLN A 182 -43.11 20.22 19.47
CA GLN A 182 -44.39 20.35 20.19
C GLN A 182 -44.36 20.70 21.69
N GLN A 183 -44.82 21.93 21.99
CA GLN A 183 -45.45 22.24 23.28
C GLN A 183 -46.60 21.26 23.54
N GLN A 184 -46.37 20.23 24.36
CA GLN A 184 -47.44 19.66 25.17
C GLN A 184 -47.38 20.33 26.55
N GLN A 185 -48.41 21.12 26.83
CA GLN A 185 -48.70 21.61 28.16
C GLN A 185 -48.81 20.43 29.13
N GLN A 186 -48.01 20.41 30.19
CA GLN A 186 -48.32 19.62 31.38
C GLN A 186 -47.73 20.24 32.66
N GLN A 187 -48.45 19.99 33.75
CA GLN A 187 -48.55 20.72 35.01
C GLN A 187 -47.29 20.66 35.91
N PRO A 188 -47.09 21.64 36.81
CA PRO A 188 -45.95 21.67 37.72
C PRO A 188 -46.14 20.66 38.88
N GLY A 189 -45.31 19.62 38.94
CA GLY A 189 -45.31 18.69 40.08
C GLY A 189 -44.58 17.36 39.91
N GLN A 190 -44.22 16.94 38.70
CA GLN A 190 -43.48 15.68 38.50
C GLN A 190 -41.97 15.93 38.34
N ARG A 191 -41.18 15.29 39.20
CA ARG A 191 -39.73 15.13 39.01
C ARG A 191 -39.51 14.46 37.65
N ARG A 192 -38.64 15.06 36.81
CA ARG A 192 -38.21 14.47 35.54
C ARG A 192 -37.59 13.09 35.81
N PRO A 193 -37.96 12.03 35.06
CA PRO A 193 -37.24 10.77 35.10
C PRO A 193 -35.85 10.97 34.50
N SER A 194 -34.81 10.55 35.22
CA SER A 194 -33.46 10.43 34.69
C SER A 194 -33.48 9.49 33.48
N ILE A 195 -32.95 9.94 32.34
CA ILE A 195 -32.82 9.12 31.13
C ILE A 195 -31.88 7.95 31.45
N SER A 196 -32.46 6.76 31.64
CA SER A 196 -31.73 5.49 31.67
C SER A 196 -31.36 5.14 30.24
N ILE A 197 -30.09 4.78 29.98
CA ILE A 197 -29.79 3.89 28.85
C ILE A 197 -30.69 2.67 29.04
N ASP A 198 -31.46 2.29 28.01
CA ASP A 198 -32.23 1.04 28.05
C ASP A 198 -31.34 -0.09 28.58
N ASP A 199 -31.81 -0.83 29.58
CA ASP A 199 -31.07 -1.98 30.16
C ASP A 199 -30.69 -3.03 29.09
N ASP A 200 -31.33 -2.94 27.91
CA ASP A 200 -31.13 -3.81 26.76
C ASP A 200 -30.05 -3.31 25.77
N VAL A 201 -29.20 -2.33 26.12
CA VAL A 201 -28.12 -1.85 25.23
C VAL A 201 -26.76 -2.41 25.66
N ARG A 202 -26.01 -2.97 24.69
CA ARG A 202 -24.65 -3.49 24.89
C ARG A 202 -23.61 -2.38 24.76
N VAL A 203 -22.63 -2.40 25.64
CA VAL A 203 -21.43 -1.55 25.54
C VAL A 203 -20.37 -2.24 24.69
N VAL A 204 -19.77 -1.46 23.80
CA VAL A 204 -18.64 -1.88 22.99
C VAL A 204 -17.48 -0.95 23.25
N THR A 205 -16.34 -1.54 23.58
CA THR A 205 -15.06 -0.85 23.70
C THR A 205 -14.19 -1.19 22.51
N VAL A 206 -13.66 -0.19 21.83
CA VAL A 206 -12.72 -0.37 20.72
C VAL A 206 -11.35 0.12 21.16
N ARG A 207 -10.40 -0.82 21.24
CA ARG A 207 -8.99 -0.52 21.46
C ARG A 207 -8.41 0.08 20.19
N VAL A 208 -7.83 1.26 20.30
CA VAL A 208 -7.20 1.97 19.19
C VAL A 208 -5.71 1.65 19.17
N ARG A 209 -5.23 1.06 18.07
CA ARG A 209 -3.81 0.71 17.92
C ARG A 209 -3.15 1.42 16.76
N GLU A 210 -3.84 1.57 15.64
CA GLU A 210 -3.25 2.18 14.46
C GLU A 210 -4.31 2.90 13.64
N GLY A 211 -3.85 3.75 12.73
CA GLY A 211 -4.75 4.45 11.84
C GLY A 211 -4.03 5.29 10.80
N ARG A 212 -4.84 5.96 10.00
CA ARG A 212 -4.47 6.78 8.87
C ARG A 212 -5.09 8.15 9.03
N ILE A 213 -4.33 9.18 8.71
CA ILE A 213 -4.76 10.58 8.63
C ILE A 213 -4.72 10.97 7.16
N ALA A 214 -5.78 11.56 6.64
CA ALA A 214 -5.84 12.15 5.30
C ALA A 214 -6.21 13.62 5.40
N ASP A 215 -5.40 14.51 4.82
CA ASP A 215 -5.64 15.94 4.78
C ASP A 215 -6.34 16.40 3.49
N TRP A 216 -6.94 17.58 3.51
CA TRP A 216 -7.64 18.19 2.36
C TRP A 216 -6.72 18.52 1.18
N LYS A 217 -5.39 18.58 1.38
CA LYS A 217 -4.39 18.80 0.33
C LYS A 217 -3.94 17.48 -0.31
N GLY A 218 -4.54 16.34 0.07
CA GLY A 218 -4.22 15.02 -0.45
C GLY A 218 -3.03 14.33 0.24
N GLY A 219 -2.52 14.88 1.35
CA GLY A 219 -1.51 14.25 2.19
C GLY A 219 -2.11 13.10 3.01
N VAL A 220 -1.38 12.01 3.14
CA VAL A 220 -1.76 10.85 3.96
C VAL A 220 -0.61 10.50 4.91
N ARG A 221 -0.93 10.17 6.18
CA ARG A 221 0.02 9.75 7.24
C ARG A 221 -0.56 8.60 8.05
N ASP A 222 0.16 7.48 8.17
CA ASP A 222 -0.25 6.38 9.07
C ASP A 222 0.46 6.52 10.43
N TRP A 223 -0.14 5.99 11.48
CA TRP A 223 0.35 6.05 12.85
C TRP A 223 0.02 4.77 13.61
N GLN A 224 0.79 4.49 14.65
CA GLN A 224 0.62 3.34 15.53
C GLN A 224 0.92 3.74 16.98
N VAL A 225 0.13 3.20 17.92
CA VAL A 225 0.29 3.38 19.36
C VAL A 225 0.94 2.14 19.96
N VAL A 226 2.03 2.32 20.72
CA VAL A 226 2.76 1.25 21.41
C VAL A 226 2.96 1.64 22.88
N LEU A 227 2.65 0.74 23.81
CA LEU A 227 2.81 0.98 25.25
C LEU A 227 4.27 0.80 25.69
N GLU A 228 4.68 1.52 26.73
CA GLU A 228 6.00 1.34 27.35
C GLU A 228 6.07 -0.05 28.01
N GLY A 229 6.90 -0.95 27.46
CA GLY A 229 7.13 -2.29 28.01
C GLY A 229 6.41 -3.44 27.29
N GLU A 230 5.63 -3.19 26.24
CA GLU A 230 5.29 -4.25 25.29
C GLU A 230 6.53 -4.55 24.43
N ASP A 231 7.01 -5.80 24.50
CA ASP A 231 7.97 -6.32 23.53
C ASP A 231 7.42 -6.04 22.14
N GLN A 232 8.16 -5.25 21.36
CA GLN A 232 7.93 -5.15 19.92
C GLN A 232 7.81 -6.60 19.41
N PRO A 233 6.81 -6.97 18.58
CA PRO A 233 6.92 -8.20 17.82
C PRO A 233 8.29 -8.12 17.16
N ALA A 234 9.19 -9.04 17.55
CA ALA A 234 10.62 -8.88 17.37
C ALA A 234 10.85 -8.34 15.96
N PRO A 235 11.26 -7.07 15.81
CA PRO A 235 11.80 -6.69 14.54
C PRO A 235 13.01 -7.62 14.42
N LEU A 236 13.19 -8.20 13.25
CA LEU A 236 14.43 -8.89 12.90
C LEU A 236 15.57 -7.86 12.91
N ILE A 237 15.85 -7.25 14.06
CA ILE A 237 16.99 -6.39 14.34
C ILE A 237 18.11 -7.34 14.69
N HIS A 238 18.62 -8.00 13.67
CA HIS A 238 20.06 -7.92 13.56
C HIS A 238 20.36 -6.48 13.15
N HIS A 239 21.17 -5.79 13.96
CA HIS A 239 21.96 -4.68 13.47
C HIS A 239 22.86 -5.21 12.34
N THR A 240 22.32 -5.38 11.15
CA THR A 240 23.09 -5.50 9.93
C THR A 240 23.11 -4.13 9.31
N THR A 241 24.19 -3.40 9.53
CA THR A 241 24.63 -2.23 8.75
C THR A 241 24.91 -2.56 7.27
N LYS A 242 24.27 -3.60 6.75
CA LYS A 242 24.63 -4.40 5.58
C LYS A 242 23.36 -4.66 4.79
N MET A 243 23.30 -4.15 3.55
CA MET A 243 22.12 -4.27 2.69
C MET A 243 21.91 -5.74 2.32
N ARG A 244 20.66 -6.21 2.39
CA ARG A 244 20.28 -7.55 1.94
C ARG A 244 19.33 -7.44 0.77
N LEU A 245 19.21 -8.52 -0.01
CA LEU A 245 18.27 -8.61 -1.12
C LEU A 245 17.13 -9.56 -0.76
N ALA A 246 15.91 -9.06 -0.80
CA ALA A 246 14.71 -9.86 -0.63
C ALA A 246 14.38 -10.58 -1.94
N HIS A 247 14.14 -11.88 -1.89
CA HIS A 247 13.74 -12.68 -3.04
C HIS A 247 12.36 -13.28 -2.81
N LEU A 248 11.40 -12.85 -3.64
CA LEU A 248 10.06 -13.43 -3.71
C LEU A 248 9.99 -14.36 -4.91
N HIS A 249 9.99 -15.67 -4.68
CA HIS A 249 9.72 -16.66 -5.72
C HIS A 249 8.27 -17.10 -5.66
N ILE A 250 7.54 -16.96 -6.77
CA ILE A 250 6.18 -17.48 -6.93
C ILE A 250 6.31 -18.75 -7.79
N PRO A 251 6.18 -19.95 -7.20
CA PRO A 251 6.47 -21.21 -7.89
C PRO A 251 5.40 -21.58 -8.91
N ASP A 252 4.14 -21.25 -8.62
CA ASP A 252 3.02 -21.57 -9.49
C ASP A 252 2.83 -20.52 -10.59
N ILE A 253 2.23 -20.96 -11.70
CA ILE A 253 1.77 -20.04 -12.76
C ILE A 253 0.81 -19.02 -12.13
N THR A 254 1.04 -17.75 -12.40
CA THR A 254 0.32 -16.67 -11.72
C THR A 254 -0.21 -15.59 -12.66
N SER A 255 -1.21 -14.82 -12.22
CA SER A 255 -1.74 -13.73 -13.04
C SER A 255 -0.73 -12.59 -13.16
N PHE A 256 -0.58 -12.04 -14.36
CA PHE A 256 0.24 -10.85 -14.60
C PHE A 256 -0.17 -9.67 -13.71
N THR A 257 -1.48 -9.46 -13.54
CA THR A 257 -2.04 -8.39 -12.70
C THR A 257 -1.62 -8.53 -11.24
N ARG A 258 -1.62 -9.76 -10.70
CA ARG A 258 -1.23 -10.02 -9.30
C ARG A 258 0.21 -9.58 -9.06
N VAL A 259 1.14 -9.97 -9.92
CA VAL A 259 2.56 -9.60 -9.77
C VAL A 259 2.80 -8.12 -10.06
N SER A 260 2.06 -7.54 -11.01
CA SER A 260 2.09 -6.10 -11.26
C SER A 260 1.70 -5.30 -10.01
N ASN A 261 0.71 -5.77 -9.24
CA ASN A 261 0.32 -5.14 -7.97
C ASN A 261 1.42 -5.28 -6.90
N LEU A 262 2.02 -6.46 -6.74
CA LEU A 262 3.14 -6.68 -5.80
C LEU A 262 4.33 -5.76 -6.13
N GLN A 263 4.71 -5.69 -7.42
CA GLN A 263 5.74 -4.77 -7.90
C GLN A 263 5.39 -3.32 -7.59
N GLN A 264 4.15 -2.90 -7.82
CA GLN A 264 3.71 -1.53 -7.56
C GLN A 264 3.79 -1.19 -6.06
N THR A 265 3.42 -2.14 -5.19
CA THR A 265 3.57 -2.00 -3.73
C THR A 265 5.02 -1.79 -3.33
N LEU A 266 5.94 -2.66 -3.76
CA LEU A 266 7.37 -2.54 -3.46
C LEU A 266 7.99 -1.24 -4.01
N THR A 267 7.63 -0.88 -5.24
CA THR A 267 8.09 0.37 -5.88
C THR A 267 7.61 1.58 -5.07
N THR A 268 6.36 1.55 -4.60
CA THR A 268 5.77 2.63 -3.79
C THR A 268 6.47 2.75 -2.44
N ARG A 269 6.82 1.63 -1.77
CA ARG A 269 7.60 1.61 -0.52
C ARG A 269 8.95 2.32 -0.68
N LEU A 270 9.70 2.02 -1.74
CA LEU A 270 10.98 2.69 -2.01
C LEU A 270 10.82 4.18 -2.35
N LEU A 271 9.78 4.55 -3.10
CA LEU A 271 9.49 5.95 -3.45
C LEU A 271 9.04 6.77 -2.23
N ALA A 272 8.25 6.16 -1.35
CA ALA A 272 7.84 6.74 -0.07
C ALA A 272 9.05 7.04 0.81
N HIS A 273 9.95 6.06 0.97
CA HIS A 273 11.21 6.25 1.68
C HIS A 273 12.02 7.44 1.14
N LYS A 274 12.18 7.54 -0.19
CA LYS A 274 12.89 8.68 -0.81
C LYS A 274 12.27 10.05 -0.54
N LYS A 275 10.95 10.12 -0.33
CA LYS A 275 10.24 11.36 0.00
C LYS A 275 10.47 11.78 1.45
N LEU A 276 10.72 10.82 2.34
CA LEU A 276 10.92 11.03 3.77
C LEU A 276 12.35 11.47 4.13
N ILE A 277 13.35 11.22 3.27
CA ILE A 277 14.73 11.70 3.47
C ILE A 277 14.75 13.24 3.44
N PRO A 278 15.07 13.94 4.54
CA PRO A 278 15.15 15.39 4.56
C PRO A 278 16.24 15.87 3.60
N LYS A 279 15.98 16.93 2.83
CA LYS A 279 17.00 17.53 1.95
C LYS A 279 18.16 18.15 2.72
N ASP A 280 17.92 18.56 3.97
CA ASP A 280 18.90 19.06 4.93
C ASP A 280 18.72 18.28 6.24
N THR A 281 19.59 17.32 6.53
CA THR A 281 19.54 16.56 7.78
C THR A 281 20.25 17.36 8.86
N ALA A 282 19.50 17.85 9.86
CA ALA A 282 20.11 18.38 11.08
C ALA A 282 20.86 17.24 11.83
N PRO A 283 22.04 17.49 12.40
CA PRO A 283 22.78 16.44 13.11
C PRO A 283 22.01 16.00 14.36
N GLY A 284 21.56 14.74 14.41
CA GLY A 284 20.96 14.14 15.61
C GLY A 284 19.73 13.26 15.42
N THR A 285 19.16 13.13 14.21
CA THR A 285 18.04 12.19 13.96
C THR A 285 18.55 10.79 13.60
N ASN A 286 17.95 9.75 14.20
CA ASN A 286 18.23 8.37 13.82
C ASN A 286 17.88 8.16 12.33
N PRO A 287 18.80 7.64 11.50
CA PRO A 287 18.54 7.47 10.07
C PRO A 287 17.44 6.44 9.86
N ILE A 288 16.39 6.83 9.12
CA ILE A 288 15.36 5.90 8.66
C ILE A 288 16.04 4.87 7.76
N GLN A 289 15.91 3.58 8.11
CA GLN A 289 16.52 2.50 7.33
C GLN A 289 15.80 2.36 5.99
N PRO A 290 16.53 2.37 4.86
CA PRO A 290 15.91 2.22 3.55
C PRO A 290 15.37 0.79 3.36
N PRO A 291 14.20 0.62 2.70
CA PRO A 291 13.73 -0.71 2.34
C PRO A 291 14.75 -1.48 1.51
N ASP A 292 14.83 -2.79 1.74
CA ASP A 292 15.75 -3.65 1.00
C ASP A 292 15.35 -3.78 -0.48
N PRO A 293 16.34 -3.85 -1.40
CA PRO A 293 16.07 -4.21 -2.78
C PRO A 293 15.35 -5.57 -2.86
N THR A 294 14.40 -5.69 -3.78
CA THR A 294 13.61 -6.92 -3.94
C THR A 294 13.66 -7.43 -5.37
N ILE A 295 13.83 -8.74 -5.54
CA ILE A 295 13.61 -9.44 -6.82
C ILE A 295 12.39 -10.33 -6.69
N ILE A 296 11.44 -10.19 -7.62
CA ILE A 296 10.33 -11.12 -7.78
C ILE A 296 10.63 -12.02 -8.97
N THR A 297 10.62 -13.34 -8.78
CA THR A 297 10.74 -14.32 -9.87
C THR A 297 9.47 -15.15 -9.97
N PHE A 298 8.92 -15.31 -11.17
CA PHE A 298 7.63 -15.95 -11.39
C PHE A 298 7.44 -16.36 -12.86
N THR A 299 6.38 -17.11 -13.12
CA THR A 299 5.91 -17.42 -14.47
C THR A 299 4.44 -16.99 -14.58
N PRO A 300 4.09 -16.06 -15.49
CA PRO A 300 2.72 -15.64 -15.63
C PRO A 300 1.88 -16.62 -16.46
N ASN A 301 0.55 -16.47 -16.42
CA ASN A 301 -0.32 -16.93 -17.50
C ASN A 301 0.15 -16.34 -18.85
N PRO A 302 -0.15 -16.97 -20.00
CA PRO A 302 0.17 -16.41 -21.32
C PRO A 302 -0.28 -14.94 -21.43
N VAL A 303 0.66 -14.04 -21.68
CA VAL A 303 0.41 -12.60 -21.72
C VAL A 303 1.32 -11.90 -22.73
N TYR A 304 0.74 -11.04 -23.56
CA TYR A 304 1.47 -10.07 -24.35
C TYR A 304 1.49 -8.72 -23.64
N THR A 305 2.69 -8.14 -23.54
CA THR A 305 2.86 -6.80 -22.96
C THR A 305 3.44 -5.85 -23.99
N THR A 306 2.93 -4.62 -24.03
CA THR A 306 3.52 -3.53 -24.82
C THR A 306 4.31 -2.59 -23.90
N GLY A 307 5.46 -2.15 -24.38
CA GLY A 307 6.30 -1.17 -23.69
C GLY A 307 6.03 0.25 -24.17
N ARG A 308 6.72 1.24 -23.59
CA ARG A 308 6.49 2.67 -23.87
C ARG A 308 6.61 3.10 -25.33
N ARG A 309 7.34 2.35 -26.17
CA ARG A 309 7.49 2.69 -27.59
C ARG A 309 6.24 2.36 -28.42
N ASP A 310 5.37 1.50 -27.91
CA ASP A 310 4.13 1.08 -28.56
C ASP A 310 2.89 1.76 -27.95
N LEU A 311 3.07 2.54 -26.88
CA LEU A 311 1.99 3.31 -26.26
C LEU A 311 1.81 4.65 -26.99
N PRO A 312 0.56 5.13 -27.15
CA PRO A 312 0.32 6.45 -27.69
C PRO A 312 0.94 7.53 -26.77
N PRO A 313 1.29 8.71 -27.32
CA PRO A 313 1.85 9.80 -26.52
C PRO A 313 0.93 10.15 -25.34
N SER A 314 1.49 10.41 -24.17
CA SER A 314 0.77 10.68 -22.90
C SER A 314 -0.23 11.86 -22.92
N ASN A 315 -0.36 12.54 -24.06
CA ASN A 315 -1.18 13.72 -24.29
C ASN A 315 -2.52 13.38 -24.97
N THR A 316 -2.77 12.09 -25.24
CA THR A 316 -3.98 11.62 -25.92
C THR A 316 -4.96 11.04 -24.90
N SER A 317 -6.17 11.59 -24.86
CA SER A 317 -7.27 11.06 -24.06
C SER A 317 -7.55 9.61 -24.48
N PRO A 318 -7.82 8.68 -23.54
CA PRO A 318 -8.13 7.31 -23.90
C PRO A 318 -9.45 7.29 -24.69
N THR A 319 -9.37 7.00 -25.99
CA THR A 319 -10.57 6.70 -26.78
C THR A 319 -11.14 5.36 -26.32
N ALA A 320 -12.45 5.30 -26.11
CA ALA A 320 -13.19 4.19 -25.50
C ALA A 320 -13.17 2.86 -26.29
N HIS A 321 -12.45 2.78 -27.41
CA HIS A 321 -12.19 1.56 -28.14
C HIS A 321 -10.73 1.14 -27.95
N LEU A 322 -10.51 -0.05 -27.39
CA LEU A 322 -9.23 -0.75 -27.35
C LEU A 322 -8.74 -1.04 -28.78
N SER A 323 -8.18 -0.03 -29.43
CA SER A 323 -7.31 -0.22 -30.59
C SER A 323 -6.10 -0.98 -30.08
N LEU A 324 -5.90 -2.22 -30.54
CA LEU A 324 -4.66 -2.92 -30.23
C LEU A 324 -3.52 -2.17 -30.94
N PRO A 325 -2.31 -2.12 -30.35
CA PRO A 325 -1.15 -1.63 -31.08
C PRO A 325 -0.98 -2.40 -32.39
N PRO A 326 -0.49 -1.75 -33.47
CA PRO A 326 -0.33 -2.42 -34.77
C PRO A 326 0.38 -3.78 -34.73
N PRO A 327 1.41 -4.01 -33.88
CA PRO A 327 2.06 -5.32 -33.77
C PRO A 327 1.16 -6.45 -33.24
N LEU A 328 0.07 -6.12 -32.55
CA LEU A 328 -0.84 -7.08 -31.92
C LEU A 328 -2.14 -7.30 -32.68
N GLU A 329 -2.45 -6.44 -33.66
CA GLU A 329 -3.66 -6.56 -34.49
C GLU A 329 -3.76 -7.92 -35.21
N PRO A 330 -2.68 -8.49 -35.79
CA PRO A 330 -2.75 -9.80 -36.44
C PRO A 330 -3.13 -10.96 -35.50
N ILE A 331 -2.89 -10.80 -34.20
CA ILE A 331 -3.14 -11.84 -33.20
C ILE A 331 -4.38 -11.57 -32.34
N ARG A 332 -5.25 -10.63 -32.74
CA ARG A 332 -6.46 -10.26 -32.00
C ARG A 332 -7.28 -11.48 -31.56
N SER A 333 -7.43 -12.49 -32.42
CA SER A 333 -8.16 -13.72 -32.11
C SER A 333 -7.55 -14.52 -30.95
N LEU A 334 -6.22 -14.49 -30.78
CA LEU A 334 -5.51 -15.09 -29.66
C LEU A 334 -5.67 -14.30 -28.36
N LEU A 335 -6.06 -13.03 -28.43
CA LEU A 335 -6.29 -12.18 -27.26
C LEU A 335 -7.76 -12.18 -26.81
N THR A 336 -8.68 -12.54 -27.71
CA THR A 336 -10.12 -12.59 -27.43
C THR A 336 -10.66 -13.99 -27.15
N SER A 337 -9.85 -15.04 -27.36
CA SER A 337 -10.27 -16.42 -27.11
C SER A 337 -10.24 -16.76 -25.62
N ALA A 338 -11.12 -17.68 -25.19
CA ALA A 338 -11.25 -18.06 -23.78
C ALA A 338 -9.98 -18.70 -23.19
N ASN A 339 -9.16 -19.33 -24.04
CA ASN A 339 -7.86 -19.93 -23.68
C ASN A 339 -6.69 -19.15 -24.30
N GLY A 340 -6.93 -17.86 -24.61
CA GLY A 340 -5.98 -16.97 -25.25
C GLY A 340 -4.96 -16.37 -24.28
N ALA A 341 -4.07 -15.54 -24.81
CA ALA A 341 -3.16 -14.75 -24.00
C ALA A 341 -3.81 -13.43 -23.55
N GLU A 342 -3.50 -12.98 -22.34
CA GLU A 342 -3.88 -11.66 -21.86
C GLU A 342 -3.11 -10.56 -22.62
N TYR A 343 -3.63 -9.32 -22.62
CA TYR A 343 -2.93 -8.15 -23.13
C TYR A 343 -2.83 -7.06 -22.05
N HIS A 344 -1.61 -6.60 -21.77
CA HIS A 344 -1.36 -5.52 -20.81
C HIS A 344 -0.43 -4.43 -21.37
N PRO A 345 -0.89 -3.16 -21.47
CA PRO A 345 0.01 -2.04 -21.71
C PRO A 345 0.85 -1.74 -20.47
N THR A 346 2.15 -1.52 -20.63
CA THR A 346 3.08 -1.33 -19.52
C THR A 346 4.02 -0.14 -19.72
N LEU A 347 4.60 0.36 -18.63
CA LEU A 347 5.56 1.48 -18.66
C LEU A 347 7.02 1.03 -18.88
N ARG A 348 7.25 -0.27 -19.12
CA ARG A 348 8.60 -0.80 -19.35
C ARG A 348 9.21 -0.24 -20.64
N GLY A 349 10.53 -0.16 -20.68
CA GLY A 349 11.26 0.10 -21.91
C GLY A 349 11.03 -0.99 -22.96
N GLY A 350 11.23 -0.64 -24.23
CA GLY A 350 11.08 -1.56 -25.35
C GLY A 350 9.70 -1.50 -26.01
N GLN A 351 9.47 -2.47 -26.90
CA GLN A 351 8.23 -2.69 -27.66
C GLN A 351 7.58 -3.99 -27.16
N THR A 352 6.60 -4.50 -27.89
CA THR A 352 5.80 -5.70 -27.63
C THR A 352 6.67 -6.95 -27.32
N THR A 353 6.27 -7.74 -26.33
CA THR A 353 6.88 -9.05 -26.01
C THR A 353 5.83 -10.01 -25.45
N TYR A 354 6.18 -11.28 -25.36
CA TYR A 354 5.41 -12.34 -24.71
C TYR A 354 6.04 -12.77 -23.38
N HIS A 355 5.19 -13.12 -22.42
CA HIS A 355 5.53 -13.86 -21.20
C HIS A 355 4.50 -14.98 -20.98
N GLY A 356 4.92 -16.09 -20.37
CA GLY A 356 4.00 -17.18 -20.08
C GLY A 356 4.73 -18.44 -19.57
N PRO A 357 4.02 -19.57 -19.50
CA PRO A 357 4.58 -20.88 -19.17
C PRO A 357 5.86 -21.19 -19.96
N GLY A 358 6.84 -21.78 -19.27
CA GLY A 358 8.17 -22.03 -19.84
C GLY A 358 9.15 -20.86 -19.79
N GLN A 359 8.73 -19.69 -19.30
CA GLN A 359 9.59 -18.52 -19.13
C GLN A 359 9.75 -18.15 -17.65
N MET A 360 10.99 -17.91 -17.22
CA MET A 360 11.31 -17.30 -15.94
C MET A 360 11.30 -15.78 -16.11
N VAL A 361 10.33 -15.10 -15.48
CA VAL A 361 10.29 -13.64 -15.42
C VAL A 361 10.89 -13.18 -14.10
N ALA A 362 11.82 -12.23 -14.14
CA ALA A 362 12.39 -11.62 -12.96
C ALA A 362 12.19 -10.10 -12.98
N TYR A 363 11.50 -9.56 -11.99
CA TYR A 363 11.36 -8.13 -11.77
C TYR A 363 12.31 -7.66 -10.67
N THR A 364 13.11 -6.64 -10.97
CA THR A 364 14.12 -6.08 -10.06
C THR A 364 13.65 -4.71 -9.56
N ILE A 365 13.20 -4.66 -8.30
CA ILE A 365 12.71 -3.47 -7.63
C ILE A 365 13.81 -2.92 -6.72
N LEU A 366 14.57 -1.96 -7.24
CA LEU A 366 15.84 -1.52 -6.66
C LEU A 366 15.89 0.01 -6.57
N ASP A 367 16.61 0.53 -5.57
CA ASP A 367 17.14 1.89 -5.62
C ASP A 367 18.51 1.90 -6.29
N LEU A 368 18.53 2.25 -7.58
CA LEU A 368 19.78 2.27 -8.35
C LEU A 368 20.80 3.27 -7.78
N ARG A 369 20.35 4.36 -7.14
CA ARG A 369 21.27 5.35 -6.57
C ARG A 369 22.01 4.78 -5.35
N ARG A 370 21.33 4.01 -4.49
CA ARG A 370 21.96 3.30 -3.36
C ARG A 370 22.98 2.28 -3.84
N LEU A 371 22.64 1.54 -4.90
CA LEU A 371 23.52 0.55 -5.50
C LEU A 371 24.63 1.17 -6.38
N GLY A 372 24.68 2.50 -6.53
CA GLY A 372 25.66 3.16 -7.41
C GLY A 372 25.47 2.85 -8.90
N LEU A 373 24.29 2.37 -9.31
CA LEU A 373 23.99 1.96 -10.67
C LEU A 373 23.39 3.12 -11.48
N THR A 374 23.87 3.28 -12.71
CA THR A 374 23.13 4.04 -13.73
C THR A 374 22.09 3.12 -14.38
N PRO A 375 21.07 3.67 -15.08
CA PRO A 375 20.13 2.86 -15.85
C PRO A 375 20.79 1.88 -16.83
N ARG A 376 21.88 2.31 -17.51
CA ARG A 376 22.63 1.46 -18.44
C ARG A 376 23.43 0.38 -17.71
N CYS A 377 24.03 0.71 -16.56
CA CYS A 377 24.71 -0.27 -15.72
C CYS A 377 23.72 -1.36 -15.26
N HIS A 378 22.52 -0.96 -14.83
CA HIS A 378 21.49 -1.91 -14.41
C HIS A 378 21.11 -2.90 -15.52
N ILE A 379 20.89 -2.43 -16.75
CA ILE A 379 20.64 -3.32 -17.90
C ILE A 379 21.80 -4.29 -18.11
N ARG A 380 23.05 -3.80 -18.09
CA ARG A 380 24.24 -4.64 -18.24
C ARG A 380 24.37 -5.68 -17.13
N VAL A 381 24.04 -5.34 -15.89
CA VAL A 381 24.03 -6.30 -14.77
C VAL A 381 23.03 -7.41 -15.07
N LEU A 382 21.79 -7.08 -15.47
CA LEU A 382 20.77 -8.07 -15.80
C LEU A 382 21.23 -9.01 -16.93
N GLU A 383 21.77 -8.44 -18.01
CA GLU A 383 22.26 -9.21 -19.15
C GLU A 383 23.44 -10.12 -18.77
N ASN A 384 24.45 -9.58 -18.08
CA ASN A 384 25.61 -10.38 -17.66
C ASN A 384 25.24 -11.46 -16.63
N SER A 385 24.26 -11.20 -15.76
CA SER A 385 23.74 -12.21 -14.82
C SER A 385 23.17 -13.42 -15.59
N VAL A 386 22.41 -13.17 -16.64
CA VAL A 386 21.89 -14.24 -17.51
C VAL A 386 23.02 -14.92 -18.29
N VAL A 387 24.01 -14.17 -18.79
CA VAL A 387 25.19 -14.77 -19.44
C VAL A 387 25.93 -15.73 -18.50
N ASP A 388 26.04 -15.40 -17.21
CA ASP A 388 26.68 -16.28 -16.22
C ASP A 388 25.83 -17.52 -15.93
N VAL A 389 24.50 -17.37 -15.85
CA VAL A 389 23.59 -18.52 -15.74
C VAL A 389 23.73 -19.44 -16.95
N LEU A 390 23.74 -18.89 -18.18
CA LEU A 390 23.95 -19.66 -19.42
C LEU A 390 25.30 -20.38 -19.40
N ARG A 391 26.37 -19.72 -18.96
CA ARG A 391 27.69 -20.33 -18.82
C ARG A 391 27.65 -21.53 -17.87
N GLY A 392 26.88 -21.45 -16.78
CA GLY A 392 26.64 -22.55 -15.85
C GLY A 392 25.96 -23.78 -16.48
N TYR A 393 25.28 -23.60 -17.60
CA TYR A 393 24.70 -24.68 -18.42
C TYR A 393 25.55 -25.04 -19.65
N GLY A 394 26.78 -24.50 -19.75
CA GLY A 394 27.66 -24.73 -20.90
C GLY A 394 27.27 -23.95 -22.17
N ILE A 395 26.33 -23.01 -22.08
CA ILE A 395 25.87 -22.21 -23.22
C ILE A 395 26.62 -20.87 -23.26
N ARG A 396 27.10 -20.50 -24.44
CA ARG A 396 27.73 -19.19 -24.65
C ARG A 396 26.67 -18.11 -24.90
N GLY A 397 26.40 -17.28 -23.90
CA GLY A 397 25.60 -16.07 -24.06
C GLY A 397 26.38 -14.92 -24.72
N LEU A 398 25.66 -14.05 -25.44
CA LEU A 398 26.16 -12.85 -26.11
C LEU A 398 25.28 -11.65 -25.77
N ILE A 399 25.91 -10.49 -25.61
CA ILE A 399 25.26 -9.18 -25.54
C ILE A 399 25.49 -8.49 -26.88
N THR A 400 24.46 -7.86 -27.42
CA THR A 400 24.53 -7.14 -28.70
C THR A 400 24.03 -5.70 -28.52
N GLU A 401 24.01 -4.91 -29.59
CA GLU A 401 23.38 -3.58 -29.58
C GLU A 401 21.86 -3.65 -29.32
N ASP A 402 21.24 -4.79 -29.66
CA ASP A 402 19.83 -5.06 -29.39
C ASP A 402 19.67 -5.61 -27.96
N PRO A 403 18.97 -4.89 -27.04
CA PRO A 403 18.91 -5.27 -25.63
C PRO A 403 18.37 -6.68 -25.39
N GLY A 404 18.97 -7.36 -24.40
CA GLY A 404 18.71 -8.73 -24.02
C GLY A 404 19.92 -9.63 -24.26
N VAL A 405 19.74 -10.91 -23.94
CA VAL A 405 20.80 -11.92 -24.11
C VAL A 405 20.48 -12.81 -25.30
N TRP A 406 21.52 -13.09 -26.07
CA TRP A 406 21.47 -13.82 -27.32
C TRP A 406 22.39 -15.03 -27.28
N VAL A 407 22.11 -16.03 -28.10
CA VAL A 407 22.94 -17.23 -28.26
C VAL A 407 23.39 -17.31 -29.72
N PRO A 408 24.69 -17.55 -30.00
CA PRO A 408 25.17 -17.70 -31.36
C PRO A 408 24.58 -18.94 -32.03
N PRO A 409 24.53 -18.98 -33.37
CA PRO A 409 24.14 -20.19 -34.10
C PRO A 409 25.14 -21.33 -33.85
N VAL A 410 24.61 -22.56 -33.72
CA VAL A 410 25.40 -23.78 -33.46
C VAL A 410 26.41 -24.07 -34.58
N SER A 411 26.03 -23.84 -35.83
CA SER A 411 26.87 -24.05 -37.02
C SER A 411 27.87 -22.92 -37.29
N GLY A 412 27.86 -21.84 -36.50
CA GLY A 412 28.65 -20.62 -36.76
C GLY A 412 28.12 -19.75 -37.90
N GLU A 413 27.24 -20.27 -38.74
CA GLU A 413 26.52 -19.55 -39.80
C GLU A 413 25.09 -19.24 -39.35
N GLY A 414 24.68 -17.97 -39.47
CA GLY A 414 23.33 -17.52 -39.13
C GLY A 414 23.30 -16.34 -38.16
N VAL A 415 22.09 -15.95 -37.78
CA VAL A 415 21.85 -14.81 -36.89
C VAL A 415 21.68 -15.31 -35.45
N PRO A 416 22.28 -14.66 -34.43
CA PRO A 416 22.05 -15.01 -33.04
C PRO A 416 20.56 -14.98 -32.67
N LYS A 417 20.13 -15.91 -31.81
CA LYS A 417 18.75 -16.02 -31.33
C LYS A 417 18.63 -15.47 -29.90
N LYS A 418 17.55 -14.75 -29.61
CA LYS A 418 17.32 -14.12 -28.30
C LYS A 418 16.83 -15.14 -27.30
N VAL A 419 17.58 -15.36 -26.22
CA VAL A 419 17.16 -16.25 -25.12
C VAL A 419 16.53 -15.49 -23.96
N THR A 420 16.83 -14.18 -23.83
CA THR A 420 16.24 -13.34 -22.79
C THR A 420 15.92 -11.95 -23.31
N ALA A 421 14.69 -11.49 -23.08
CA ALA A 421 14.31 -10.11 -23.26
C ALA A 421 14.56 -9.30 -21.98
N VAL A 422 14.96 -8.04 -22.12
CA VAL A 422 15.12 -7.09 -21.00
C VAL A 422 14.27 -5.85 -21.24
N GLY A 423 13.56 -5.41 -20.21
CA GLY A 423 12.73 -4.23 -20.26
C GLY A 423 12.44 -3.72 -18.85
N VAL A 424 13.04 -2.59 -18.50
CA VAL A 424 12.88 -1.96 -17.17
C VAL A 424 12.19 -0.61 -17.29
N HIS A 425 11.59 -0.15 -16.21
CA HIS A 425 11.11 1.21 -16.02
C HIS A 425 11.82 1.83 -14.82
N LEU A 426 12.03 3.15 -14.86
CA LEU A 426 12.70 3.91 -13.83
C LEU A 426 11.91 5.17 -13.47
N ARG A 427 11.62 5.34 -12.17
CA ARG A 427 11.03 6.57 -11.60
C ARG A 427 11.83 6.97 -10.38
N ARG A 428 12.41 8.19 -10.38
CA ARG A 428 13.26 8.70 -9.27
C ARG A 428 14.38 7.71 -8.87
N ASN A 429 15.02 7.07 -9.84
CA ASN A 429 16.04 6.01 -9.67
C ASN A 429 15.54 4.72 -8.99
N ILE A 430 14.23 4.54 -8.83
CA ILE A 430 13.64 3.26 -8.45
C ILE A 430 13.28 2.49 -9.71
N SER A 431 13.78 1.26 -9.83
CA SER A 431 13.50 0.37 -10.96
C SER A 431 12.22 -0.44 -10.75
N SER A 432 11.59 -0.81 -11.86
CA SER A 432 10.53 -1.82 -11.95
C SER A 432 10.66 -2.60 -13.27
N TYR A 433 9.97 -3.73 -13.35
CA TYR A 433 10.13 -4.78 -14.37
C TYR A 433 11.55 -5.37 -14.35
N GLY A 434 11.97 -6.03 -15.44
CA GLY A 434 13.27 -6.71 -15.47
C GLY A 434 13.46 -7.55 -16.73
N ILE A 435 13.58 -8.86 -16.58
CA ILE A 435 13.87 -9.80 -17.67
C ILE A 435 12.78 -10.87 -17.84
N GLY A 436 12.68 -11.41 -19.06
CA GLY A 436 11.98 -12.65 -19.36
C GLY A 436 12.94 -13.64 -20.02
N PHE A 437 13.36 -14.66 -19.28
CA PHE A 437 14.33 -15.68 -19.70
C PHE A 437 13.60 -16.97 -20.09
N ASN A 438 13.72 -17.36 -21.35
CA ASN A 438 13.07 -18.56 -21.88
C ASN A 438 13.81 -19.82 -21.42
N VAL A 439 13.12 -20.67 -20.67
CA VAL A 439 13.67 -21.92 -20.12
C VAL A 439 13.29 -23.09 -21.00
N THR A 440 12.00 -23.26 -21.30
CA THR A 440 11.50 -24.33 -22.19
C THR A 440 11.16 -23.79 -23.58
N GLU A 441 10.85 -24.68 -24.52
CA GLU A 441 10.42 -24.34 -25.88
C GLU A 441 8.99 -23.78 -25.95
N GLU A 442 8.21 -23.87 -24.87
CA GLU A 442 6.79 -23.47 -24.84
C GLU A 442 6.54 -22.01 -25.30
N PRO A 443 7.34 -21.00 -24.90
CA PRO A 443 7.17 -19.63 -25.37
C PRO A 443 7.42 -19.43 -26.88
N MET A 444 8.09 -20.36 -27.56
CA MET A 444 8.57 -20.15 -28.94
C MET A 444 7.41 -20.00 -29.93
N TRP A 445 6.32 -20.77 -29.75
CA TRP A 445 5.15 -20.64 -30.61
C TRP A 445 4.50 -19.25 -30.49
N TRP A 446 4.45 -18.70 -29.28
CA TRP A 446 3.91 -17.37 -29.00
C TRP A 446 4.78 -16.27 -29.61
N PHE A 447 6.10 -16.38 -29.49
CA PHE A 447 7.02 -15.44 -30.12
C PHE A 447 6.89 -15.42 -31.66
N LYS A 448 6.56 -16.54 -32.30
CA LYS A 448 6.32 -16.60 -33.76
C LYS A 448 5.08 -15.84 -34.22
N GLN A 449 4.16 -15.50 -33.31
CA GLN A 449 2.94 -14.76 -33.66
C GLN A 449 3.15 -13.24 -33.75
N ILE A 450 4.30 -12.73 -33.27
CA ILE A 450 4.57 -11.29 -33.18
C ILE A 450 5.97 -10.93 -33.67
N VAL A 451 6.18 -9.67 -34.03
CA VAL A 451 7.53 -9.10 -34.15
C VAL A 451 8.00 -8.64 -32.77
N ALA A 452 8.57 -9.56 -32.00
CA ALA A 452 9.00 -9.29 -30.64
C ALA A 452 10.09 -8.20 -30.57
N CYS A 453 9.95 -7.27 -29.64
CA CYS A 453 10.83 -6.11 -29.47
C CYS A 453 10.94 -5.18 -30.70
N GLY A 454 10.14 -5.40 -31.76
CA GLY A 454 10.23 -4.74 -33.06
C GLY A 454 11.51 -5.06 -33.84
N LEU A 455 12.08 -6.25 -33.62
CA LEU A 455 13.29 -6.73 -34.29
C LEU A 455 12.91 -7.72 -35.40
N GLU A 456 12.66 -7.22 -36.60
CA GLU A 456 12.34 -8.06 -37.76
C GLU A 456 13.51 -8.99 -38.12
N GLY A 457 13.21 -10.24 -38.47
CA GLY A 457 14.21 -11.25 -38.83
C GLY A 457 15.04 -11.78 -37.65
N ARG A 458 14.73 -11.41 -36.40
CA ARG A 458 15.34 -11.98 -35.20
C ARG A 458 14.40 -12.99 -34.56
N GLU A 459 14.94 -14.15 -34.19
CA GLU A 459 14.18 -15.22 -33.54
C GLU A 459 14.50 -15.33 -32.05
N ALA A 460 13.55 -15.87 -31.28
CA ALA A 460 13.76 -16.29 -29.91
C ALA A 460 14.32 -17.72 -29.84
N THR A 461 14.92 -18.08 -28.72
CA THR A 461 15.28 -19.45 -28.33
C THR A 461 15.12 -19.62 -26.81
N SER A 462 15.39 -20.81 -26.28
CA SER A 462 15.25 -21.19 -24.87
C SER A 462 16.44 -22.02 -24.41
N LEU A 463 16.59 -22.28 -23.11
CA LEU A 463 17.57 -23.25 -22.61
C LEU A 463 17.36 -24.64 -23.22
N GLU A 464 16.12 -25.10 -23.29
CA GLU A 464 15.73 -26.38 -23.91
C GLU A 464 16.10 -26.45 -25.40
N GLY A 465 15.85 -25.37 -26.14
CA GLY A 465 16.25 -25.25 -27.55
C GLY A 465 17.76 -25.23 -27.77
N GLN A 466 18.54 -24.98 -26.72
CA GLN A 466 20.01 -25.08 -26.72
C GLN A 466 20.51 -26.43 -26.17
N GLY A 467 19.62 -27.41 -25.96
CA GLY A 467 19.98 -28.78 -25.57
C GLY A 467 20.02 -29.03 -24.06
N VAL A 468 19.53 -28.09 -23.24
CA VAL A 468 19.47 -28.25 -21.78
C VAL A 468 18.10 -28.79 -21.40
N SER A 469 18.05 -30.01 -20.85
CA SER A 469 16.79 -30.69 -20.50
C SER A 469 16.64 -30.89 -19.00
N GLY A 470 15.40 -31.03 -18.52
CA GLY A 470 15.08 -31.33 -17.12
C GLY A 470 15.36 -30.18 -16.14
N VAL A 471 15.36 -28.94 -16.62
CA VAL A 471 15.62 -27.76 -15.79
C VAL A 471 14.32 -27.15 -15.29
N GLU A 472 14.22 -27.04 -13.97
CA GLU A 472 13.10 -26.40 -13.29
C GLU A 472 13.24 -24.88 -13.31
N ILE A 473 12.13 -24.16 -13.52
CA ILE A 473 12.11 -22.68 -13.53
C ILE A 473 12.60 -22.11 -12.19
N GLY A 474 12.25 -22.77 -11.07
CA GLY A 474 12.73 -22.38 -9.74
C GLY A 474 14.25 -22.45 -9.60
N GLU A 475 14.91 -23.45 -10.20
CA GLU A 475 16.37 -23.56 -10.21
C GLU A 475 17.00 -22.40 -11.00
N VAL A 476 16.44 -22.08 -12.16
CA VAL A 476 16.91 -20.95 -12.99
C VAL A 476 16.74 -19.62 -12.26
N ALA A 477 15.63 -19.45 -11.53
CA ALA A 477 15.36 -18.26 -10.72
C ALA A 477 16.43 -18.06 -9.62
N GLU A 478 16.74 -19.12 -8.85
CA GLU A 478 17.77 -19.07 -7.80
C GLU A 478 19.17 -18.78 -8.39
N ARG A 479 19.54 -19.46 -9.49
CA ARG A 479 20.81 -19.20 -10.19
C ARG A 479 20.90 -17.75 -10.68
N PHE A 480 19.81 -17.21 -11.22
CA PHE A 480 19.76 -15.82 -11.68
C PHE A 480 19.95 -14.83 -10.53
N VAL A 481 19.27 -15.02 -9.40
CA VAL A 481 19.40 -14.13 -8.23
C VAL A 481 20.83 -14.18 -7.67
N GLY A 482 21.44 -15.37 -7.59
CA GLY A 482 22.84 -15.53 -7.19
C GLY A 482 23.80 -14.77 -8.12
N ALA A 483 23.68 -15.00 -9.43
CA ALA A 483 24.50 -14.31 -10.44
C ALA A 483 24.29 -12.79 -10.41
N PHE A 484 23.07 -12.32 -10.20
CA PHE A 484 22.74 -10.91 -10.07
C PHE A 484 23.47 -10.26 -8.89
N VAL A 485 23.41 -10.87 -7.71
CA VAL A 485 24.09 -10.36 -6.51
C VAL A 485 25.60 -10.35 -6.70
N GLU A 486 26.16 -11.41 -7.27
CA GLU A 486 27.59 -11.47 -7.60
C GLU A 486 28.00 -10.32 -8.52
N ARG A 487 27.25 -10.09 -9.60
CA ARG A 487 27.50 -9.02 -10.57
C ARG A 487 27.38 -7.62 -9.99
N VAL A 488 26.33 -7.35 -9.22
CA VAL A 488 26.18 -6.06 -8.52
C VAL A 488 27.40 -5.78 -7.64
N ASN A 489 27.86 -6.79 -6.90
CA ASN A 489 28.98 -6.66 -5.97
C ASN A 489 30.36 -6.60 -6.66
N GLN A 490 30.54 -7.28 -7.80
CA GLN A 490 31.80 -7.30 -8.55
C GLN A 490 31.95 -6.08 -9.46
N ASP A 491 30.97 -5.81 -10.31
CA ASP A 491 31.09 -4.81 -11.37
C ASP A 491 30.99 -3.37 -10.85
N PHE A 492 30.31 -3.15 -9.72
CA PHE A 492 29.97 -1.80 -9.26
C PHE A 492 30.28 -1.51 -7.80
N ALA A 493 30.61 -2.51 -6.98
CA ALA A 493 30.99 -2.30 -5.58
C ALA A 493 32.50 -2.41 -5.30
N CYS A 494 33.35 -2.63 -6.32
CA CYS A 494 34.80 -2.81 -6.16
C CYS A 494 35.69 -2.27 -7.32
N GLY A 495 35.25 -1.25 -8.08
CA GLY A 495 36.14 -0.51 -9.00
C GLY A 495 36.67 0.76 -8.35
N GLU A 496 37.86 1.26 -8.73
CA GLU A 496 38.41 2.53 -8.21
C GLU A 496 37.39 3.66 -8.36
N GLY A 497 36.78 4.10 -7.24
CA GLY A 497 35.77 5.17 -7.20
C GLY A 497 34.30 4.74 -7.08
N ALA A 498 34.01 3.44 -6.93
CA ALA A 498 32.66 2.94 -6.68
C ALA A 498 32.06 3.48 -5.36
N LYS A 499 30.83 4.00 -5.40
CA LYS A 499 30.12 4.62 -4.25
C LYS A 499 28.85 3.86 -3.81
N GLY A 500 28.57 2.70 -4.39
CA GLY A 500 27.36 1.92 -4.11
C GLY A 500 27.47 1.00 -2.89
N GLU A 501 26.35 0.76 -2.21
CA GLU A 501 26.23 -0.27 -1.16
C GLU A 501 26.33 -1.69 -1.75
N LYS A 502 26.98 -2.61 -1.03
CA LYS A 502 27.06 -4.03 -1.38
C LYS A 502 25.84 -4.79 -0.86
N ILE A 503 25.43 -5.83 -1.58
CA ILE A 503 24.42 -6.79 -1.11
C ILE A 503 25.14 -7.91 -0.36
N ASP A 504 24.96 -7.99 0.95
CA ASP A 504 25.65 -8.95 1.82
C ASP A 504 25.00 -10.34 1.85
N GLY A 505 23.76 -10.46 1.39
CA GLY A 505 23.08 -11.75 1.30
C GLY A 505 21.67 -11.65 0.73
N VAL A 506 21.13 -12.81 0.37
CA VAL A 506 19.75 -12.97 -0.13
C VAL A 506 18.91 -13.62 0.96
N TYR A 507 17.66 -13.19 1.11
CA TYR A 507 16.70 -13.85 1.97
C TYR A 507 15.36 -13.98 1.28
N ARG A 508 14.64 -15.07 1.59
CA ARG A 508 13.33 -15.31 1.01
C ARG A 508 12.25 -14.55 1.75
N ILE A 509 11.27 -14.07 0.99
CA ILE A 509 10.05 -13.43 1.50
C ILE A 509 8.82 -14.08 0.85
N THR A 510 7.68 -13.97 1.52
CA THR A 510 6.37 -14.38 1.00
C THR A 510 5.58 -13.16 0.49
N GLU A 511 4.48 -13.41 -0.21
CA GLU A 511 3.58 -12.33 -0.63
C GLU A 511 2.96 -11.59 0.56
N GLU A 512 2.71 -12.28 1.67
CA GLU A 512 2.21 -11.70 2.93
C GLU A 512 3.15 -10.62 3.46
N ASN A 513 4.48 -10.88 3.42
CA ASN A 513 5.48 -9.87 3.79
C ASN A 513 5.43 -8.63 2.87
N VAL A 514 5.03 -8.80 1.61
CA VAL A 514 4.84 -7.68 0.65
C VAL A 514 3.52 -6.96 0.86
N LEU A 515 2.48 -7.63 1.33
CA LEU A 515 1.16 -7.03 1.55
C LEU A 515 0.98 -6.48 2.96
N GLY A 516 1.83 -6.86 3.92
CA GLY A 516 1.73 -6.45 5.32
C GLY A 516 0.57 -7.17 6.05
N VAL A 517 0.30 -8.41 5.66
CA VAL A 517 -0.77 -9.24 6.25
C VAL A 517 -0.08 -10.36 7.02
N ASP A 518 0.02 -10.22 8.34
CA ASP A 518 0.39 -11.32 9.25
C ASP A 518 -0.87 -11.97 9.85
#